data_AF-A0AB35CDU2-F1
#
_entry.id   AF-A0AB35CDU2-F1
#
_cell.length_a   1.000
_cell.length_b   1.000
_cell.length_c   1.000
_cell.angle_alpha   90.00
_cell.angle_beta   90.00
_cell.angle_gamma   90.00
#
_symmetry.space_group_name_H-M   'P 1'
#
loop_
_entity.id
_entity.type
_entity.pdbx_description
1 polymer ?
#
loop_
_entity_poly.entity_id
_entity_poly.type
_entity_poly.pdbx_seq_one_letter_code
_entity_poly.pdbx_strand_id
1 'polypeptide(L)'
;MFVKVHKPVNTPCVCDNKDRCRALVEYLLKESLEDKPYYDTFFSHEEDYVPPVTVMQKIDSNHKKLMKGDDKFYMLSINPSQDEAAHLIRKVTGKQVTEFEQLTVEEQEKVIHELKNYSRNCM
;
A
#
# COMPACT_ATOMS: atom_id res chain seq x y z
N MET A 1 11.76 -1.87 11.80
CA MET A 1 10.44 -1.81 11.14
C MET A 1 9.44 -0.98 11.94
N PHE A 2 8.59 -0.21 11.26
CA PHE A 2 7.38 0.36 11.84
C PHE A 2 6.14 -0.25 11.17
N VAL A 3 5.19 -0.71 11.97
CA VAL A 3 3.92 -1.29 11.48
C VAL A 3 2.79 -0.72 12.31
N LYS A 4 1.72 -0.25 11.64
CA LYS A 4 0.54 0.29 12.32
C LYS A 4 -0.74 -0.08 11.60
N VAL A 5 -1.71 -0.55 12.37
CA VAL A 5 -3.10 -0.78 11.91
C VAL A 5 -3.93 0.46 12.24
N HIS A 6 -4.63 0.96 11.24
CA HIS A 6 -5.54 2.10 11.33
C HIS A 6 -6.97 1.62 11.12
N LYS A 7 -7.82 1.90 12.11
CA LYS A 7 -9.28 1.82 11.97
C LYS A 7 -9.77 2.94 11.07
N PRO A 8 -10.95 2.82 10.43
CA PRO A 8 -11.50 3.87 9.56
C PRO A 8 -11.43 5.27 10.18
N VAL A 9 -11.83 5.42 11.44
CA VAL A 9 -11.82 6.69 12.18
C VAL A 9 -10.43 7.26 12.49
N ASN A 10 -9.39 6.43 12.40
CA ASN A 10 -7.98 6.78 12.66
C ASN A 10 -7.15 6.84 11.37
N THR A 11 -7.82 6.77 10.23
CA THR A 11 -7.20 6.85 8.91
C THR A 11 -7.22 8.30 8.45
N PRO A 12 -6.12 8.85 7.92
CA PRO A 12 -6.07 10.23 7.44
C PRO A 12 -7.22 10.54 6.46
N CYS A 13 -7.86 11.70 6.63
CA CYS A 13 -8.99 12.16 5.81
C CYS A 13 -10.25 11.27 5.82
N VAL A 14 -10.31 10.23 6.65
CA VAL A 14 -11.51 9.41 6.86
C VAL A 14 -12.09 9.73 8.22
N CYS A 15 -13.25 10.38 8.24
CA CYS A 15 -13.91 10.82 9.48
C CYS A 15 -14.91 9.79 10.04
N ASP A 16 -15.45 8.91 9.19
CA ASP A 16 -16.25 7.78 9.63
C ASP A 16 -16.27 6.64 8.59
N ASN A 17 -17.09 5.63 8.86
CA ASN A 17 -17.22 4.42 8.06
C ASN A 17 -18.47 4.47 7.14
N LYS A 18 -19.15 5.62 7.03
CA LYS A 18 -20.43 5.75 6.29
C LYS A 18 -20.24 5.95 4.79
N ASP A 19 -19.21 6.70 4.39
CA ASP A 19 -18.85 6.92 2.99
C ASP A 19 -17.96 5.79 2.41
N ARG A 20 -17.91 4.66 3.12
CA ARG A 20 -17.16 3.45 2.76
C ARG A 20 -15.67 3.75 2.50
N CYS A 21 -14.95 2.94 1.73
CA CYS A 21 -13.50 3.14 1.55
C CYS A 21 -13.12 4.25 0.56
N ARG A 22 -14.09 4.99 -0.01
CA ARG A 22 -13.84 6.02 -1.03
C ARG A 22 -12.83 7.08 -0.57
N ALA A 23 -13.05 7.66 0.61
CA ALA A 23 -12.17 8.70 1.14
C ALA A 23 -10.73 8.20 1.36
N LEU A 24 -10.57 6.91 1.74
CA LEU A 24 -9.26 6.27 1.85
C LEU A 24 -8.59 6.11 0.48
N VAL A 25 -9.32 5.60 -0.52
CA VAL A 25 -8.79 5.42 -1.87
C VAL A 25 -8.38 6.76 -2.48
N GLU A 26 -9.20 7.81 -2.33
CA GLU A 26 -8.88 9.16 -2.79
C GLU A 26 -7.69 9.77 -2.03
N TYR A 27 -7.53 9.48 -0.74
CA TYR A 27 -6.36 9.91 0.03
C TYR A 27 -5.07 9.28 -0.49
N LEU A 28 -5.04 7.95 -0.65
CA LEU A 28 -3.85 7.22 -1.13
C LEU A 28 -3.48 7.60 -2.58
N LEU A 29 -4.46 7.91 -3.41
CA LEU A 29 -4.21 8.37 -4.78
C LEU A 29 -3.47 9.70 -4.84
N LYS A 30 -3.60 10.58 -3.83
CA LYS A 30 -2.86 11.84 -3.81
C LYS A 30 -1.34 11.61 -3.77
N GLU A 31 -0.89 10.53 -3.14
CA GLU A 31 0.54 10.18 -3.09
C GLU A 31 1.05 9.72 -4.47
N SER A 32 0.20 9.07 -5.28
CA SER A 32 0.54 8.69 -6.66
C SER A 32 0.59 9.86 -7.66
N LEU A 33 0.11 11.05 -7.26
CA LEU A 33 0.19 12.28 -8.07
C LEU A 33 1.52 13.03 -7.89
N GLU A 34 2.37 12.61 -6.94
CA GLU A 34 3.74 13.08 -6.87
C GLU A 34 4.51 12.58 -8.10
N ASP A 35 5.35 13.43 -8.70
CA ASP A 35 6.13 13.13 -9.91
C ASP A 35 7.29 12.16 -9.61
N LYS A 36 6.94 10.97 -9.11
CA LYS A 36 7.88 9.89 -8.85
C LYS A 36 7.51 8.70 -9.74
N PRO A 37 8.38 8.33 -10.69
CA PRO A 37 8.05 7.34 -11.72
C PRO A 37 7.89 5.92 -11.19
N TYR A 38 8.31 5.67 -9.94
CA TYR A 38 8.22 4.37 -9.30
C TYR A 38 6.90 4.13 -8.52
N TYR A 39 6.06 5.16 -8.34
CA TYR A 39 4.76 4.94 -7.72
C TYR A 39 3.84 4.21 -8.70
N ASP A 40 3.44 3.01 -8.30
CA ASP A 40 2.42 2.25 -8.99
C ASP A 40 1.03 2.53 -8.39
N THR A 41 0.01 2.31 -9.19
CA THR A 41 -1.37 2.09 -8.74
C THR A 41 -1.50 0.95 -7.71
N PHE A 42 -2.73 0.78 -7.19
CA PHE A 42 -3.04 -0.27 -6.22
C PHE A 42 -2.71 -1.67 -6.75
N PHE A 43 -2.51 -2.62 -5.84
CA PHE A 43 -2.35 -4.03 -6.16
C PHE A 43 -3.23 -4.87 -5.23
N SER A 44 -3.46 -6.12 -5.61
CA SER A 44 -4.13 -7.13 -4.79
C SER A 44 -3.25 -8.36 -4.61
N HIS A 45 -3.78 -9.38 -3.95
CA HIS A 45 -3.09 -10.65 -3.76
C HIS A 45 -2.74 -11.32 -5.11
N GLU A 46 -3.57 -11.15 -6.14
CA GLU A 46 -3.43 -11.83 -7.43
C GLU A 46 -3.07 -10.89 -8.59
N GLU A 47 -3.52 -9.65 -8.54
CA GLU A 47 -3.42 -8.69 -9.64
C GLU A 47 -2.53 -7.50 -9.25
N ASP A 48 -1.64 -7.10 -10.16
CA ASP A 48 -1.00 -5.78 -10.15
C ASP A 48 -1.88 -4.75 -10.90
N TYR A 49 -1.63 -3.46 -10.70
CA TYR A 49 -2.32 -2.36 -11.40
C TYR A 49 -3.86 -2.38 -11.27
N VAL A 50 -4.36 -2.58 -10.05
CA VAL A 50 -5.80 -2.61 -9.77
C VAL A 50 -6.37 -1.18 -9.84
N PRO A 51 -7.37 -0.92 -10.69
CA PRO A 51 -7.96 0.42 -10.80
C PRO A 51 -8.64 0.84 -9.49
N PRO A 52 -8.60 2.14 -9.12
CA PRO A 52 -9.21 2.63 -7.88
C PRO A 52 -10.70 2.30 -7.75
N VAL A 53 -11.44 2.35 -8.87
CA VAL A 53 -12.86 1.97 -8.93
C VAL A 53 -13.07 0.51 -8.53
N THR A 54 -12.19 -0.38 -9.01
CA THR A 54 -12.22 -1.80 -8.66
C THR A 54 -11.86 -2.03 -7.19
N VAL A 55 -10.86 -1.29 -6.67
CA VAL A 55 -10.52 -1.33 -5.22
C VAL A 55 -11.73 -0.95 -4.38
N MET A 56 -12.37 0.17 -4.70
CA MET A 56 -13.57 0.63 -3.98
C MET A 56 -14.68 -0.43 -4.03
N GLN A 57 -14.99 -0.94 -5.21
CA GLN A 57 -16.03 -1.96 -5.36
C GLN A 57 -15.73 -3.25 -4.59
N LYS A 58 -14.49 -3.76 -4.68
CA LYS A 58 -14.08 -5.00 -4.00
C LYS A 58 -14.15 -4.85 -2.48
N ILE A 59 -13.63 -3.75 -1.91
CA ILE A 59 -13.67 -3.51 -0.46
C ILE A 59 -15.12 -3.27 0.00
N ASP A 60 -15.85 -2.39 -0.70
CA ASP A 60 -17.19 -1.98 -0.29
C ASP A 60 -18.24 -3.07 -0.44
N SER A 61 -18.02 -4.09 -1.28
CA SER A 61 -18.91 -5.25 -1.41
C SER A 61 -18.60 -6.36 -0.40
N ASN A 62 -17.43 -6.33 0.25
CA ASN A 62 -16.98 -7.35 1.20
C ASN A 62 -17.52 -7.14 2.63
N HIS A 63 -18.83 -6.95 2.78
CA HIS A 63 -19.46 -6.66 4.08
C HIS A 63 -20.66 -7.56 4.39
N LYS A 64 -20.82 -8.69 3.70
CA LYS A 64 -21.99 -9.58 3.80
C LYS A 64 -22.36 -9.98 5.24
N LYS A 65 -21.37 -10.07 6.15
CA LYS A 65 -21.56 -10.42 7.57
C LYS A 65 -21.35 -9.25 8.54
N LEU A 66 -21.05 -8.04 8.06
CA LEU A 66 -20.72 -6.89 8.90
C LEU A 66 -21.97 -6.07 9.21
N MET A 67 -22.25 -5.81 10.49
CA MET A 67 -23.34 -4.97 10.97
C MET A 67 -23.05 -3.48 10.79
N LYS A 68 -24.06 -2.61 10.87
CA LYS A 68 -23.91 -1.16 10.62
C LYS A 68 -22.80 -0.48 11.45
N GLY A 69 -22.54 -0.95 12.66
CA GLY A 69 -21.51 -0.41 13.56
C GLY A 69 -20.10 -0.97 13.36
N ASP A 70 -19.94 -2.04 12.57
CA ASP A 70 -18.64 -2.70 12.40
C ASP A 70 -17.76 -1.94 11.41
N ASP A 71 -16.47 -1.83 11.74
CA ASP A 71 -15.42 -1.31 10.85
C ASP A 71 -15.46 -2.06 9.49
N LYS A 72 -15.55 -1.34 8.36
CA LYS A 72 -15.67 -1.96 7.02
C LYS A 72 -14.34 -2.23 6.35
N PHE A 73 -13.30 -1.53 6.78
CA PHE A 73 -11.95 -1.67 6.25
C PHE A 73 -10.94 -1.32 7.33
N TYR A 74 -9.71 -1.74 7.11
CA TYR A 74 -8.56 -1.35 7.92
C TYR A 74 -7.44 -0.92 6.95
N MET A 75 -6.65 0.06 7.35
CA MET A 75 -5.43 0.43 6.63
C MET A 75 -4.22 -0.07 7.44
N LEU A 76 -3.29 -0.73 6.77
CA LEU A 76 -2.03 -1.18 7.36
C LEU A 76 -0.90 -0.34 6.76
N SER A 77 -0.17 0.38 7.61
CA SER A 77 1.06 1.08 7.22
C SER A 77 2.25 0.23 7.61
N ILE A 78 3.05 -0.18 6.62
CA ILE A 78 4.27 -0.97 6.79
C ILE A 78 5.44 -0.14 6.27
N ASN A 79 6.33 0.26 7.18
CA ASN A 79 7.51 1.03 6.85
C ASN A 79 8.75 0.21 7.24
N PRO A 80 9.49 -0.36 6.27
CA PRO A 80 10.77 -0.99 6.52
C PRO A 80 11.72 -0.02 7.24
N SER A 81 12.51 -0.52 8.19
CA SER A 81 13.66 0.24 8.70
C SER A 81 14.73 0.40 7.63
N GLN A 82 15.69 1.29 7.88
CA GLN A 82 16.81 1.52 6.97
C GLN A 82 17.58 0.21 6.68
N ASP A 83 17.84 -0.62 7.69
CA ASP A 83 18.52 -1.91 7.51
C ASP A 83 17.69 -2.90 6.68
N GLU A 84 16.38 -2.93 6.88
CA GLU A 84 15.46 -3.78 6.11
C GLU A 84 15.34 -3.32 4.65
N ALA A 85 15.28 -2.01 4.42
CA ALA A 85 15.28 -1.42 3.09
C ALA A 85 16.61 -1.71 2.37
N ALA A 86 17.75 -1.49 3.03
CA ALA A 86 19.07 -1.80 2.48
C ALA A 86 19.22 -3.31 2.16
N HIS A 87 18.71 -4.18 3.03
CA HIS A 87 18.67 -5.62 2.79
C HIS A 87 17.84 -5.96 1.54
N LEU A 88 16.65 -5.40 1.40
CA LEU A 88 15.78 -5.60 0.25
C LEU A 88 16.44 -5.14 -1.04
N ILE A 89 17.03 -3.94 -1.03
CA ILE A 89 17.75 -3.38 -2.19
C ILE A 89 18.92 -4.28 -2.57
N ARG A 90 19.72 -4.72 -1.60
CA ARG A 90 20.85 -5.63 -1.85
C ARG A 90 20.39 -6.96 -2.42
N LYS A 91 19.27 -7.52 -1.92
CA LYS A 91 18.72 -8.79 -2.42
C LYS A 91 18.30 -8.69 -3.89
N VAL A 92 17.67 -7.58 -4.27
CA VAL A 92 17.10 -7.39 -5.62
C VAL A 92 18.14 -6.92 -6.63
N THR A 93 19.01 -5.98 -6.24
CA THR A 93 19.94 -5.29 -7.15
C THR A 93 21.39 -5.77 -7.02
N GLY A 94 21.75 -6.44 -5.91
CA GLY A 94 23.13 -6.76 -5.55
C GLY A 94 23.96 -5.57 -5.06
N LYS A 95 23.43 -4.34 -5.10
CA LYS A 95 24.14 -3.12 -4.71
C LYS A 95 24.11 -2.91 -3.19
N GLN A 96 25.14 -2.23 -2.67
CA GLN A 96 25.13 -1.67 -1.32
C GLN A 96 24.88 -0.18 -1.43
N VAL A 97 23.61 0.21 -1.39
CA VAL A 97 23.18 1.61 -1.27
C VAL A 97 22.45 1.79 0.05
N THR A 98 22.59 2.98 0.62
CA THR A 98 21.93 3.33 1.90
C THR A 98 20.55 3.94 1.68
N GLU A 99 20.33 4.57 0.52
CA GLU A 99 19.09 5.28 0.19
C GLU A 99 18.45 4.72 -1.08
N PHE A 100 17.12 4.65 -1.09
CA PHE A 100 16.33 4.13 -2.21
C PHE A 100 16.41 5.02 -3.45
N GLU A 101 16.58 6.33 -3.25
CA GLU A 101 16.66 7.36 -4.28
C GLU A 101 17.95 7.28 -5.12
N GLN A 102 18.97 6.54 -4.65
CA GLN A 102 20.23 6.33 -5.38
C GLN A 102 20.10 5.28 -6.50
N LEU A 103 19.00 4.52 -6.52
CA LEU A 103 18.73 3.50 -7.52
C LEU A 103 18.21 4.12 -8.82
N THR A 104 18.40 3.42 -9.94
CA THR A 104 17.70 3.78 -11.18
C THR A 104 16.20 3.49 -11.05
N VAL A 105 15.37 4.13 -11.87
CA VAL A 105 13.91 3.89 -11.87
C VAL A 105 13.60 2.39 -12.04
N GLU A 106 14.28 1.71 -12.96
CA GLU A 106 14.14 0.27 -13.19
C GLU A 106 14.49 -0.58 -11.96
N GLU A 107 15.47 -0.15 -11.16
CA GLU A 107 15.85 -0.83 -9.92
C GLU A 107 14.85 -0.56 -8.80
N GLN A 108 14.35 0.66 -8.71
CA GLN A 108 13.29 1.05 -7.77
C GLN A 108 12.02 0.23 -8.01
N GLU A 109 11.59 0.10 -9.26
CA GLU A 109 10.45 -0.72 -9.65
C GLU A 109 10.62 -2.20 -9.25
N LYS A 110 11.81 -2.78 -9.47
CA LYS A 110 12.09 -4.17 -9.05
C LYS A 110 12.04 -4.34 -7.54
N VAL A 111 12.56 -3.38 -6.78
CA VAL A 111 12.54 -3.39 -5.31
C VAL A 111 11.11 -3.27 -4.79
N ILE A 112 10.30 -2.39 -5.35
CA ILE A 112 8.87 -2.25 -5.02
C ILE A 112 8.11 -3.52 -5.37
N HIS A 113 8.38 -4.12 -6.54
CA HIS A 113 7.76 -5.38 -6.94
C HIS A 113 8.07 -6.52 -5.95
N GLU A 114 9.32 -6.63 -5.49
CA GLU A 114 9.68 -7.60 -4.46
C GLU A 114 8.97 -7.31 -3.12
N LEU A 115 8.81 -6.03 -2.74
CA LEU A 115 8.04 -5.64 -1.56
C LEU A 115 6.55 -6.04 -1.65
N LYS A 116 5.95 -5.90 -2.84
CA LYS A 116 4.59 -6.39 -3.10
C LYS A 116 4.51 -7.91 -2.93
N ASN A 117 5.48 -8.65 -3.45
CA ASN A 117 5.52 -10.11 -3.31
C ASN A 117 5.64 -10.55 -1.84
N TYR A 118 6.47 -9.87 -1.05
CA TYR A 118 6.48 -10.10 0.40
C TYR A 118 5.13 -9.83 1.04
N SER A 119 4.45 -8.75 0.65
CA SER A 119 3.12 -8.42 1.16
C SER A 119 2.10 -9.50 0.82
N ARG A 120 2.13 -10.06 -0.40
CA ARG A 120 1.28 -11.18 -0.84
C ARG A 120 1.55 -12.47 -0.07
N ASN A 121 2.82 -12.79 0.19
CA ASN A 121 3.18 -14.01 0.90
C ASN A 121 2.79 -14.00 2.39
N CYS A 122 2.61 -12.81 2.97
CA CYS A 122 2.29 -12.63 4.38
C CYS A 122 0.80 -12.45 4.67
N MET A 123 -0.03 -12.13 3.67
CA MET A 123 -1.46 -11.82 3.81
C MET A 123 -2.33 -12.77 3.00
#